data_AF-A0A0P9U3W4-F1
#
_entry.id   AF-A0A0P9U3W4-F1
#
_cell.length_a   1.000
_cell.length_b   1.000
_cell.length_c   1.000
_cell.angle_alpha   90.00
_cell.angle_beta   90.00
_cell.angle_gamma   90.00
#
_symmetry.space_group_name_H-M   'P 1'
#
loop_
_entity.id
_entity.type
_entity.pdbx_description
1 polymer ?
#
loop_
_entity_poly.entity_id
_entity_poly.type
_entity_poly.pdbx_seq_one_letter_code
_entity_poly.pdbx_strand_id
1 'polypeptide(L)'
;EARAITSEFRDGKMVKETADFRSYDSYADSFHDLVSLLQNNNRYKEVVNSADKPEQFVKELQKAGYATDPDYASKISQIAKQMKSYQTYAAASGSSTTL
;
A
#
# COMPACT_ATOMS: atom_id res chain seq x y z
N GLU A 1 -16.05 -12.39 -1.14
CA GLU A 1 -16.00 -10.96 -1.46
C GLU A 1 -16.85 -10.17 -0.48
N ALA A 2 -16.49 -8.92 -0.23
CA ALA A 2 -17.22 -8.00 0.65
C ALA A 2 -17.67 -6.76 -0.13
N ARG A 3 -18.75 -6.10 0.31
CA ARG A 3 -19.29 -4.91 -0.36
C ARG A 3 -19.33 -3.73 0.62
N ALA A 4 -18.80 -2.58 0.20
CA ALA A 4 -18.70 -1.40 1.07
C ALA A 4 -18.87 -0.08 0.30
N ILE A 5 -19.25 0.98 1.02
CA ILE A 5 -19.22 2.35 0.49
C ILE A 5 -17.79 2.88 0.60
N THR A 6 -17.26 3.39 -0.51
CA THR A 6 -15.90 3.91 -0.64
C THR A 6 -15.91 5.41 -0.90
N SER A 7 -14.73 6.01 -0.99
CA SER A 7 -14.56 7.40 -1.41
C SER A 7 -13.39 7.48 -2.38
N GLU A 8 -13.66 7.87 -3.61
CA GLU A 8 -12.68 7.99 -4.69
C GLU A 8 -12.56 9.45 -5.12
N PHE A 9 -11.36 9.88 -5.48
CA PHE A 9 -11.17 11.18 -6.12
C PHE A 9 -11.36 11.06 -7.64
N ARG A 10 -12.36 11.77 -8.17
CA ARG A 10 -12.67 11.86 -9.60
C ARG A 10 -12.76 13.34 -9.97
N ASP A 11 -12.03 13.77 -11.00
CA ASP A 11 -12.01 15.17 -11.46
C ASP A 11 -11.76 16.20 -10.33
N GLY A 12 -10.87 15.84 -9.40
CA GLY A 12 -10.50 16.69 -8.26
C GLY A 12 -11.54 16.73 -7.12
N LYS A 13 -12.59 15.90 -7.17
CA LYS A 13 -13.64 15.85 -6.15
C LYS A 13 -13.74 14.46 -5.54
N MET A 14 -14.03 14.41 -4.24
CA MET A 14 -14.32 13.16 -3.54
C MET A 14 -15.74 12.70 -3.88
N VAL A 15 -15.87 11.49 -4.38
CA VAL A 15 -17.12 10.84 -4.79
C VAL A 15 -17.28 9.55 -4.01
N LYS A 16 -18.50 9.29 -3.51
CA LYS A 16 -18.82 8.02 -2.86
C LYS A 16 -19.41 7.05 -3.85
N GLU A 17 -18.96 5.80 -3.82
CA GLU A 17 -19.51 4.72 -4.61
C GLU A 17 -19.57 3.43 -3.79
N THR A 18 -20.32 2.44 -4.26
CA THR A 18 -20.32 1.11 -3.65
C THR A 18 -19.45 0.20 -4.49
N ALA A 19 -18.46 -0.43 -3.88
CA ALA A 19 -17.52 -1.31 -4.55
C ALA A 19 -17.45 -2.68 -3.87
N ASP A 20 -17.08 -3.68 -4.66
CA ASP A 20 -16.75 -5.02 -4.20
C ASP A 20 -15.25 -5.09 -3.86
N PHE A 21 -14.94 -5.81 -2.79
CA PHE A 21 -13.60 -5.96 -2.24
C PHE A 21 -13.25 -7.44 -2.11
N ARG A 22 -11.98 -7.74 -2.40
CA ARG A 22 -11.38 -9.03 -2.09
C ARG A 22 -11.48 -9.28 -0.59
N SER A 23 -11.85 -10.51 -0.23
CA SER A 23 -11.91 -11.00 1.16
C SER A 23 -10.95 -12.16 1.31
N TYR A 24 -10.28 -12.25 2.45
CA TYR A 24 -9.24 -13.24 2.71
C TYR A 24 -9.52 -13.96 4.03
N ASP A 25 -9.06 -15.20 4.13
CA ASP A 25 -9.21 -16.02 5.33
C ASP A 25 -8.23 -15.60 6.44
N SER A 26 -7.10 -14.97 6.07
CA SER A 26 -6.11 -14.47 7.01
C SER A 26 -5.44 -13.16 6.56
N TYR A 27 -4.75 -12.51 7.50
CA TYR A 27 -3.87 -11.38 7.16
C TYR A 27 -2.71 -11.79 6.26
N ALA A 28 -2.17 -13.00 6.41
CA ALA A 28 -1.05 -13.47 5.59
C ALA A 28 -1.46 -13.56 4.11
N ASP A 29 -2.66 -14.06 3.84
CA ASP A 29 -3.19 -14.17 2.47
C ASP A 29 -3.36 -12.79 1.81
N SER A 30 -3.80 -11.78 2.58
CA SER A 30 -3.96 -10.43 2.05
C SER A 30 -2.63 -9.76 1.71
N PHE A 31 -1.59 -9.96 2.54
CA PHE A 31 -0.24 -9.49 2.25
C PHE A 31 0.39 -10.23 1.07
N HIS A 32 0.18 -11.55 0.96
CA HIS A 32 0.66 -12.32 -0.18
C HIS A 32 0.05 -11.84 -1.51
N ASP A 33 -1.26 -11.60 -1.53
CA ASP A 33 -1.95 -11.05 -2.69
C ASP A 33 -1.47 -9.63 -3.03
N LEU A 34 -1.25 -8.77 -2.02
CA LEU A 34 -0.68 -7.44 -2.23
C LEU A 34 0.72 -7.50 -2.87
N VAL A 35 1.61 -8.34 -2.38
CA VAL A 35 2.95 -8.51 -2.96
C VAL A 35 2.84 -9.06 -4.39
N SER A 36 1.97 -10.04 -4.61
CA SER A 36 1.71 -10.61 -5.94
C SER A 36 1.20 -9.55 -6.92
N LEU A 37 0.30 -8.67 -6.50
CA LEU A 37 -0.19 -7.54 -7.29
C LEU A 37 0.95 -6.60 -7.70
N LEU A 38 1.84 -6.25 -6.77
CA LEU A 38 2.95 -5.33 -7.03
C LEU A 38 4.01 -5.95 -7.95
N GLN A 39 4.31 -7.24 -7.79
CA GLN A 39 5.33 -7.93 -8.58
C GLN A 39 4.86 -8.29 -10.00
N ASN A 40 3.60 -8.70 -10.15
CA ASN A 40 3.10 -9.27 -11.40
C ASN A 40 2.40 -8.25 -12.31
N ASN A 41 2.31 -6.99 -11.91
CA ASN A 41 1.70 -5.93 -12.71
C ASN A 41 2.73 -4.87 -13.09
N ASN A 42 3.00 -4.74 -14.40
CA ASN A 42 3.97 -3.78 -14.94
C ASN A 42 3.73 -2.33 -14.49
N ARG A 43 2.49 -1.96 -14.15
CA ARG A 43 2.14 -0.65 -13.58
C ARG A 43 2.93 -0.33 -12.30
N TYR A 44 3.30 -1.34 -11.53
CA TYR A 44 4.01 -1.21 -10.25
C TYR A 44 5.50 -1.53 -10.34
N LYS A 45 6.08 -1.66 -11.54
CA LYS A 45 7.50 -1.99 -11.70
C LYS A 45 8.43 -1.04 -10.93
N GLU A 46 8.20 0.27 -11.03
CA GLU A 46 9.02 1.27 -10.32
C GLU A 46 8.78 1.28 -8.81
N VAL A 47 7.61 0.81 -8.37
CA VAL A 47 7.32 0.58 -6.94
C VAL A 47 8.23 -0.54 -6.41
N VAL A 48 8.29 -1.67 -7.11
CA VAL A 48 9.15 -2.79 -6.72
C VAL A 48 10.63 -2.40 -6.77
N ASN A 49 11.05 -1.65 -7.79
CA ASN A 49 12.44 -1.15 -7.91
C ASN A 49 12.85 -0.20 -6.77
N SER A 50 11.89 0.40 -6.06
CA SER A 50 12.13 1.35 -4.96
C SER A 50 11.81 0.77 -3.59
N ALA A 51 11.65 -0.56 -3.46
CA ALA A 51 11.28 -1.22 -2.22
C ALA A 51 12.23 -0.96 -1.04
N ASP A 52 13.50 -0.66 -1.30
CA ASP A 52 14.52 -0.33 -0.30
C ASP A 52 14.52 1.16 0.13
N LYS A 53 13.68 1.99 -0.51
CA LYS A 53 13.63 3.44 -0.34
C LYS A 53 12.20 3.87 0.02
N PRO A 54 11.83 3.90 1.32
CA PRO A 54 10.44 4.11 1.74
C PRO A 54 9.78 5.38 1.16
N GLU A 55 10.50 6.50 1.12
CA GLU A 55 9.95 7.74 0.55
C GLU A 55 9.72 7.65 -0.96
N GLN A 56 10.58 6.93 -1.68
CA GLN A 56 10.44 6.73 -3.12
C GLN A 56 9.34 5.72 -3.43
N PHE A 57 9.28 4.63 -2.66
CA PHE A 57 8.27 3.59 -2.77
C PHE A 57 6.86 4.16 -2.75
N VAL A 58 6.57 5.01 -1.77
CA VAL A 58 5.25 5.61 -1.59
C VAL A 58 4.92 6.60 -2.72
N LYS A 59 5.91 7.34 -3.23
CA LYS A 59 5.74 8.23 -4.39
C LYS A 59 5.42 7.46 -5.66
N GLU A 60 6.15 6.38 -5.93
CA GLU A 60 5.90 5.53 -7.09
C GLU A 60 4.55 4.81 -6.98
N LEU A 61 4.09 4.44 -5.77
CA LEU A 61 2.75 3.88 -5.56
C LEU A 61 1.65 4.86 -6.00
N GLN A 62 1.76 6.13 -5.58
CA GLN A 62 0.81 7.15 -6.00
C GLN A 62 0.86 7.37 -7.51
N LYS A 63 2.06 7.50 -8.09
CA LYS A 63 2.25 7.69 -9.53
C LYS A 63 1.70 6.52 -10.35
N ALA A 64 1.77 5.29 -9.82
CA ALA A 64 1.19 4.09 -10.41
C ALA A 64 -0.34 4.01 -10.27
N GLY A 65 -0.96 4.95 -9.54
CA GLY A 65 -2.41 4.98 -9.34
C GLY A 65 -2.91 3.91 -8.38
N TYR A 66 -2.16 3.62 -7.31
CA TYR A 66 -2.61 2.74 -6.23
C TYR A 66 -3.80 3.33 -5.45
N ALA A 67 -3.81 4.66 -5.29
CA ALA A 67 -4.91 5.42 -4.68
C ALA A 67 -5.29 6.60 -5.59
N THR A 68 -6.55 7.02 -5.54
CA THR A 68 -7.03 8.19 -6.29
C THR A 68 -6.77 9.52 -5.56
N ASP A 69 -6.55 9.47 -4.25
CA ASP A 69 -6.25 10.64 -3.42
C ASP A 69 -4.94 11.34 -3.86
N PRO A 70 -5.00 12.64 -4.25
CA PRO A 70 -3.83 13.37 -4.72
C PRO A 70 -2.76 13.56 -3.64
N ASP A 71 -3.11 13.45 -2.36
CA ASP A 71 -2.20 13.60 -1.22
C ASP A 71 -1.78 12.27 -0.59
N TYR A 72 -2.08 11.13 -1.24
CA TYR A 72 -1.85 9.79 -0.70
C TYR A 72 -0.43 9.60 -0.18
N ALA A 73 0.59 9.92 -0.99
CA ALA A 73 1.98 9.69 -0.62
C ALA A 73 2.42 10.53 0.57
N SER A 74 1.92 11.77 0.64
CA SER A 74 2.17 12.67 1.78
C SER A 74 1.58 12.08 3.05
N LYS A 75 0.32 11.63 3.01
CA LYS A 75 -0.38 11.03 4.15
C LYS A 75 0.31 9.76 4.66
N ILE A 76 0.70 8.84 3.77
CA ILE A 76 1.43 7.62 4.17
C ILE A 76 2.80 7.96 4.77
N SER A 77 3.53 8.93 4.19
CA SER A 77 4.81 9.38 4.74
C SER A 77 4.66 10.00 6.14
N GLN A 78 3.55 10.69 6.40
CA GLN A 78 3.26 11.24 7.73
C GLN A 78 2.96 10.13 8.75
N ILE A 79 2.15 9.13 8.38
CA ILE A 79 1.87 7.96 9.22
C ILE A 79 3.17 7.24 9.56
N ALA A 80 4.01 6.98 8.55
CA ALA A 80 5.34 6.41 8.73
C ALA A 80 6.15 7.17 9.79
N LYS A 81 6.28 8.50 9.68
CA LYS A 81 7.02 9.32 10.65
C LYS A 81 6.45 9.27 12.07
N GLN A 82 5.13 9.10 12.21
CA GLN A 82 4.45 9.03 13.50
C GLN A 82 4.61 7.66 14.19
N MET A 83 4.83 6.59 13.42
CA MET A 83 5.18 5.29 13.98
C MET A 83 6.56 5.38 14.62
N LYS A 84 6.60 5.61 15.95
CA LYS A 84 7.81 5.76 16.78
C LYS A 84 8.72 4.52 16.85
N SER A 85 8.66 3.60 15.89
CA SER A 85 9.42 2.35 15.90
C SER A 85 9.88 1.89 14.52
N TYR A 86 10.27 2.80 13.61
CA TYR A 86 11.13 2.38 12.48
C TYR A 86 12.42 1.69 12.97
N GLN A 87 12.92 2.04 14.17
CA GLN A 87 14.08 1.38 14.77
C GLN A 87 13.82 -0.06 15.22
N THR A 88 12.58 -0.43 15.56
CA THR A 88 12.29 -1.78 16.07
C THR A 88 12.16 -2.80 14.94
N TYR A 89 11.60 -2.42 13.79
CA TYR A 89 11.45 -3.33 12.64
C TYR A 89 12.76 -3.54 11.86
N ALA A 90 13.60 -2.51 11.74
CA ALA A 90 14.94 -2.66 11.15
C ALA A 90 15.91 -3.44 12.07
N ALA A 91 15.72 -3.39 13.39
CA ALA A 91 16.50 -4.15 14.37
C ALA A 91 15.98 -5.59 14.61
N ALA A 92 14.75 -5.91 14.17
CA ALA A 92 14.16 -7.24 14.30
C ALA A 92 14.70 -8.26 13.27
N SER A 93 15.71 -7.90 12.47
CA SER A 93 16.39 -8.75 11.47
C SER A 93 17.04 -10.02 12.03
N GLY A 94 16.87 -10.33 13.32
CA GLY A 94 17.33 -11.55 13.98
C GLY A 94 16.25 -12.59 14.27
N SER A 95 14.96 -12.34 14.00
CA SER A 95 13.91 -13.34 14.20
C SER A 95 13.41 -13.85 12.85
N SER A 96 13.91 -15.04 12.49
CA SER A 96 13.53 -15.83 11.32
C SER A 96 12.04 -15.76 11.03
N THR A 97 11.69 -15.24 9.85
CA THR A 97 10.38 -15.46 9.25
C THR A 97 10.46 -16.77 8.47
N THR A 98 9.98 -17.84 9.09
CA THR A 98 9.66 -19.08 8.37
C THR A 98 8.27 -18.86 7.75
N LEU A 99 8.23 -18.79 6.42
CA LEU A 99 7.02 -19.02 5.63
C LEU A 99 6.83 -20.53 5.44
#